data_AF-A0A0Q6AHV1-F1
#
_entry.id   AF-A0A0Q6AHV1-F1
#
_cell.length_a   1.000
_cell.length_b   1.000
_cell.length_c   1.000
_cell.angle_alpha   90.00
_cell.angle_beta   90.00
_cell.angle_gamma   90.00
#
_symmetry.space_group_name_H-M   'P 1'
#
loop_
_entity.id
_entity.type
_entity.pdbx_description
1 polymer ?
#
loop_
_entity_poly.entity_id
_entity_poly.type
_entity_poly.pdbx_seq_one_letter_code
_entity_poly.pdbx_strand_id
1 'polypeptide(L)'
;MKKYLILIILTLTVLTILICQIERKEVINSKQLKEEIIKEAVNKLNPKDSLFIVTTRSLGVCGNDDRYDGFTTPIEKFSEIKFILENPYFVDGSEDFKENYLINNKTIITGGALDNRFSSNTLNFTYDEVKNDKQVYDIQFTTANKDTVYVSIFDYFNSENKNIKFKMVQNNSKWNIETAE
;
A
#
# COMPACT_ATOMS: atom_id res chain seq x y z
N MET A 1 -44.40 -23.54 14.74
CA MET A 1 -44.10 -22.38 13.87
C MET A 1 -43.24 -21.33 14.55
N LYS A 2 -43.58 -20.79 15.74
CA LYS A 2 -42.77 -19.77 16.44
C LYS A 2 -41.29 -20.15 16.68
N LYS A 3 -41.00 -21.40 17.05
CA LYS A 3 -39.61 -21.88 17.27
C LYS A 3 -38.74 -21.84 16.00
N TYR A 4 -39.31 -22.19 14.85
CA TYR A 4 -38.61 -22.15 13.56
C TYR A 4 -38.39 -20.72 13.07
N LEU A 5 -39.35 -19.81 13.30
CA LEU A 5 -39.20 -18.40 12.98
C LEU A 5 -38.07 -17.75 13.81
N ILE A 6 -37.99 -18.05 15.11
CA ILE A 6 -36.89 -17.58 15.97
C ILE A 6 -35.54 -18.11 15.48
N LEU A 7 -35.47 -19.39 15.11
CA LEU A 7 -34.23 -20.00 14.60
C LEU A 7 -33.77 -19.33 13.29
N ILE A 8 -34.70 -19.04 12.37
CA ILE A 8 -34.42 -18.35 11.10
C ILE A 8 -33.94 -16.92 11.34
N ILE A 9 -34.58 -16.19 12.26
CA ILE A 9 -34.15 -14.81 12.58
C ILE A 9 -32.75 -14.84 13.18
N LEU A 10 -32.47 -15.78 14.09
CA LEU A 10 -31.17 -15.91 14.74
C LEU A 10 -30.05 -16.26 13.74
N THR A 11 -30.31 -17.15 12.78
CA THR A 11 -29.34 -17.47 11.73
C THR A 11 -29.12 -16.29 10.79
N LEU A 12 -30.18 -15.54 10.45
CA LEU A 12 -30.08 -14.35 9.61
C LEU A 12 -29.25 -13.25 10.28
N THR A 13 -29.46 -13.00 11.59
CA THR A 13 -28.70 -11.99 12.33
C THR A 13 -27.24 -12.37 12.53
N VAL A 14 -26.95 -13.64 12.80
CA VAL A 14 -25.55 -14.11 12.88
C VAL A 14 -24.86 -13.96 11.52
N LEU A 15 -25.54 -14.29 10.42
CA LEU A 15 -25.00 -14.15 9.08
C LEU A 15 -24.72 -12.68 8.72
N THR A 16 -25.63 -11.75 9.04
CA THR A 16 -25.41 -10.32 8.76
C THR A 16 -24.27 -9.73 9.58
N ILE A 17 -24.13 -10.13 10.85
CA ILE A 17 -23.00 -9.70 11.71
C ILE A 17 -21.67 -10.19 11.12
N LEU A 18 -21.59 -11.45 10.67
CA LEU A 18 -20.38 -12.02 10.06
C LEU A 18 -19.98 -11.27 8.78
N ILE A 19 -20.96 -10.97 7.92
CA ILE A 19 -20.76 -10.23 6.67
C ILE A 19 -20.24 -8.81 6.92
N CYS A 20 -20.74 -8.13 7.96
CA CYS A 20 -20.29 -6.78 8.32
C CYS A 20 -18.87 -6.73 8.89
N GLN A 21 -18.29 -7.87 9.32
CA GLN A 21 -16.95 -7.95 9.92
C GLN A 21 -15.87 -8.43 8.93
N ILE A 22 -16.22 -8.65 7.66
CA ILE A 22 -15.24 -9.07 6.64
C ILE A 22 -14.36 -7.87 6.28
N GLU A 23 -13.12 -7.90 6.74
CA GLU A 23 -12.10 -6.90 6.47
C GLU A 23 -10.84 -7.57 5.89
N ARG A 24 -10.07 -6.82 5.11
CA ARG A 24 -8.76 -7.28 4.65
C ARG A 24 -7.79 -7.33 5.82
N LYS A 25 -6.79 -8.20 5.74
CA LYS A 25 -5.77 -8.39 6.77
C LYS A 25 -4.46 -7.81 6.29
N GLU A 26 -3.81 -7.00 7.12
CA GLU A 26 -2.44 -6.60 6.81
C GLU A 26 -1.53 -7.84 6.86
N VAL A 27 -0.54 -7.87 5.98
CA VAL A 27 0.50 -8.92 6.02
C VAL A 27 1.25 -8.89 7.35
N ILE A 28 1.55 -10.07 7.90
CA ILE A 28 2.23 -10.13 9.19
C ILE A 28 3.66 -9.57 9.08
N ASN A 29 4.17 -8.94 10.13
CA ASN A 29 5.50 -8.32 10.15
C ASN A 29 5.72 -7.28 9.02
N SER A 30 4.67 -6.53 8.70
CA SER A 30 4.66 -5.44 7.70
C SER A 30 5.83 -4.46 7.87
N LYS A 31 6.14 -4.05 9.10
CA LYS A 31 7.32 -3.24 9.39
C LYS A 31 8.64 -3.81 8.85
N GLN A 32 8.90 -5.10 9.07
CA GLN A 32 10.14 -5.73 8.58
C GLN A 32 10.12 -5.88 7.06
N LEU A 33 8.96 -6.19 6.46
CA LEU A 33 8.78 -6.17 5.00
C LEU A 33 9.21 -4.81 4.41
N LYS A 34 8.68 -3.71 4.98
CA LYS A 34 8.93 -2.34 4.53
C LYS A 34 10.40 -1.95 4.69
N GLU A 35 11.05 -2.34 5.79
CA GLU A 35 12.49 -2.14 5.97
C GLU A 35 13.33 -2.85 4.90
N GLU A 36 13.01 -4.10 4.55
CA GLU A 36 13.72 -4.83 3.49
C GLU A 36 13.47 -4.24 2.10
N ILE A 37 12.26 -3.76 1.82
CA ILE A 37 11.94 -3.06 0.57
C ILE A 37 12.82 -1.81 0.41
N ILE A 38 12.99 -1.03 1.47
CA ILE A 38 13.83 0.18 1.42
C ILE A 38 15.31 -0.19 1.21
N LYS A 39 15.81 -1.24 1.87
CA LYS A 39 17.17 -1.74 1.65
C LYS A 39 17.36 -2.17 0.19
N GLU A 40 16.41 -2.91 -0.36
CA GLU A 40 16.48 -3.38 -1.75
C GLU A 40 16.40 -2.22 -2.74
N ALA A 41 15.55 -1.23 -2.47
CA ALA A 41 15.48 0.00 -3.26
C ALA A 41 16.84 0.71 -3.32
N VAL A 42 17.50 0.89 -2.17
CA VAL A 42 18.83 1.52 -2.09
C VAL A 42 19.89 0.71 -2.82
N ASN A 43 19.86 -0.62 -2.71
CA ASN A 43 20.80 -1.51 -3.37
C ASN A 43 20.66 -1.44 -4.90
N LYS A 44 19.44 -1.53 -5.42
CA LYS A 44 19.16 -1.57 -6.86
C LYS A 44 19.26 -0.19 -7.53
N LEU A 45 18.78 0.87 -6.88
CA LEU A 45 18.84 2.23 -7.41
C LEU A 45 20.22 2.87 -7.25
N ASN A 46 20.98 2.44 -6.23
CA ASN A 46 22.28 2.97 -5.87
C ASN A 46 22.33 4.52 -5.88
N PRO A 47 21.53 5.20 -5.04
CA PRO A 47 21.47 6.67 -5.04
C PRO A 47 22.83 7.27 -4.67
N LYS A 48 23.13 8.48 -5.14
CA LYS A 48 24.44 9.12 -4.86
C LYS A 48 24.53 9.59 -3.41
N ASP A 49 23.60 10.46 -3.02
CA ASP A 49 23.58 11.11 -1.70
C ASP A 49 22.25 10.84 -0.97
N SER A 50 21.15 11.24 -1.59
CA SER A 50 19.80 11.10 -1.02
C SER A 50 18.82 10.46 -1.98
N LEU A 51 17.86 9.72 -1.43
CA LEU A 51 16.75 9.09 -2.15
C LEU A 51 15.41 9.46 -1.50
N PHE A 52 14.46 9.92 -2.29
CA PHE A 52 13.10 10.23 -1.84
C PHE A 52 12.17 9.12 -2.31
N ILE A 53 11.42 8.55 -1.38
CA ILE A 53 10.54 7.41 -1.65
C ILE A 53 9.10 7.79 -1.28
N VAL A 54 8.22 7.78 -2.27
CA VAL A 54 6.78 7.91 -2.08
C VAL A 54 6.24 6.55 -1.63
N THR A 55 5.62 6.53 -0.44
CA THR A 55 4.99 5.33 0.13
C THR A 55 3.47 5.45 0.20
N THR A 56 2.95 6.68 0.14
CA THR A 56 1.52 6.97 0.05
C THR A 56 1.21 7.93 -1.08
N ARG A 57 0.06 7.74 -1.71
CA ARG A 57 -0.49 8.69 -2.67
C ARG A 57 -1.83 9.17 -2.15
N SER A 58 -1.97 10.47 -2.04
CA SER A 58 -3.26 11.12 -1.91
C SER A 58 -3.63 11.66 -3.28
N LEU A 59 -4.78 11.24 -3.81
CA LEU A 59 -5.37 11.88 -4.97
C LEU A 59 -6.23 13.04 -4.46
N GLY A 60 -6.06 14.24 -5.00
CA GLY A 60 -6.97 15.34 -4.72
C GLY A 60 -8.37 14.98 -5.22
N VAL A 61 -9.28 14.64 -4.31
CA VAL A 61 -10.69 14.40 -4.66
C VAL A 61 -11.38 15.76 -4.81
N CYS A 62 -11.56 16.21 -6.05
CA CYS A 62 -12.28 17.45 -6.35
C CYS A 62 -13.65 17.11 -6.95
N GLY A 63 -14.71 17.32 -6.16
CA GLY A 63 -16.11 17.16 -6.56
C GLY A 63 -16.81 16.03 -5.81
N ASN A 64 -17.90 16.38 -5.14
CA ASN A 64 -18.93 15.39 -4.83
C ASN A 64 -19.81 15.28 -6.07
N ASP A 65 -19.94 14.09 -6.63
CA ASP A 65 -20.98 13.81 -7.61
C ASP A 65 -22.28 13.62 -6.84
N ASP A 66 -23.22 14.56 -6.98
CA ASP A 66 -24.51 14.60 -6.27
C ASP A 66 -25.35 13.32 -6.46
N ARG A 67 -24.99 12.47 -7.43
CA ARG A 67 -25.62 11.15 -7.65
C ARG A 67 -25.13 10.08 -6.68
N TYR A 68 -24.00 10.30 -6.01
CA TYR A 68 -23.52 9.43 -4.93
C TYR A 68 -24.03 10.02 -3.61
N ASP A 69 -25.15 9.47 -3.15
CA ASP A 69 -25.90 9.90 -1.96
C ASP A 69 -25.25 9.50 -0.62
N GLY A 70 -24.09 8.85 -0.67
CA GLY A 70 -23.37 8.34 0.50
C GLY A 70 -23.99 7.05 1.08
N PHE A 71 -25.00 6.46 0.43
CA PHE A 71 -25.59 5.19 0.84
C PHE A 71 -24.99 4.04 0.04
N THR A 72 -24.23 3.17 0.71
CA THR A 72 -23.75 1.93 0.08
C THR A 72 -24.92 0.98 -0.18
N THR A 73 -25.21 0.73 -1.46
CA THR A 73 -26.22 -0.23 -1.87
C THR A 73 -25.80 -1.67 -1.52
N PRO A 74 -26.75 -2.60 -1.37
CA PRO A 74 -26.41 -4.01 -1.14
C PRO A 74 -25.48 -4.59 -2.21
N ILE A 75 -25.64 -4.19 -3.48
CA ILE A 75 -24.81 -4.67 -4.60
C ILE A 75 -23.36 -4.20 -4.45
N GLU A 76 -23.16 -2.94 -4.09
CA GLU A 76 -21.83 -2.40 -3.79
C GLU A 76 -21.21 -3.13 -2.60
N LYS A 77 -21.99 -3.38 -1.54
CA LYS A 77 -21.50 -4.15 -0.39
C LYS A 77 -21.09 -5.58 -0.75
N PHE A 78 -21.88 -6.27 -1.58
CA PHE A 78 -21.50 -7.61 -2.08
C PHE A 78 -20.25 -7.58 -2.95
N SER A 79 -20.09 -6.52 -3.75
CA SER A 79 -18.91 -6.34 -4.60
C SER A 79 -17.66 -6.08 -3.76
N GLU A 80 -17.77 -5.25 -2.72
CA GLU A 80 -16.72 -5.03 -1.72
C GLU A 80 -16.33 -6.35 -1.03
N ILE A 81 -17.30 -7.11 -0.54
CA ILE A 81 -17.04 -8.40 0.12
C ILE A 81 -16.36 -9.38 -0.84
N LYS A 82 -16.86 -9.48 -2.07
CA LYS A 82 -16.24 -10.32 -3.11
C LYS A 82 -14.79 -9.91 -3.32
N PHE A 83 -14.51 -8.61 -3.43
CA PHE A 83 -13.17 -8.09 -3.58
C PHE A 83 -12.28 -8.44 -2.38
N ILE A 84 -12.77 -8.31 -1.14
CA ILE A 84 -12.03 -8.65 0.08
C ILE A 84 -11.73 -10.17 0.13
N LEU A 85 -12.68 -11.01 -0.26
CA LEU A 85 -12.49 -12.47 -0.30
C LEU A 85 -11.49 -12.90 -1.39
N GLU A 86 -11.47 -12.22 -2.53
CA GLU A 86 -10.52 -12.45 -3.62
C GLU A 86 -9.13 -11.86 -3.30
N ASN A 87 -9.06 -10.80 -2.49
CA ASN A 87 -7.83 -10.08 -2.14
C ASN A 87 -7.70 -9.87 -0.61
N PRO A 88 -7.62 -10.94 0.18
CA PRO A 88 -7.76 -10.88 1.63
C PRO A 88 -6.59 -10.20 2.34
N TYR A 89 -5.46 -9.99 1.66
CA TYR A 89 -4.27 -9.38 2.24
C TYR A 89 -3.93 -8.04 1.60
N PHE A 90 -3.32 -7.16 2.38
CA PHE A 90 -2.81 -5.87 1.92
C PHE A 90 -1.53 -5.46 2.63
N VAL A 91 -0.84 -4.47 2.08
CA VAL A 91 0.26 -3.76 2.73
C VAL A 91 -0.16 -2.31 2.87
N ASP A 92 -0.18 -1.78 4.08
CA ASP A 92 -0.50 -0.37 4.29
C ASP A 92 0.71 0.49 3.93
N GLY A 93 0.61 1.35 2.92
CA GLY A 93 1.69 2.27 2.55
C GLY A 93 1.89 3.44 3.52
N SER A 94 0.89 3.72 4.37
CA SER A 94 0.85 4.87 5.27
C SER A 94 1.44 4.62 6.65
N GLU A 95 1.55 3.37 7.04
CA GLU A 95 2.08 2.97 8.35
C GLU A 95 3.44 2.27 8.24
N ASP A 96 4.13 2.14 9.38
CA ASP A 96 5.39 1.40 9.58
C ASP A 96 6.64 1.79 8.77
N PHE A 97 6.53 2.61 7.72
CA PHE A 97 7.70 3.24 7.11
C PHE A 97 8.27 4.28 8.07
N LYS A 98 9.55 4.18 8.41
CA LYS A 98 10.28 5.27 9.06
C LYS A 98 10.43 6.41 8.08
N GLU A 99 10.20 7.63 8.53
CA GLU A 99 10.40 8.80 7.68
C GLU A 99 11.84 8.93 7.16
N ASN A 100 12.83 8.59 8.01
CA ASN A 100 14.25 8.74 7.69
C ASN A 100 14.99 7.40 7.89
N TYR A 101 15.77 7.00 6.89
CA TYR A 101 16.73 5.91 6.99
C TYR A 101 18.13 6.40 6.62
N LEU A 102 19.13 5.82 7.28
CA LEU A 102 20.53 5.97 6.93
C LEU A 102 21.07 4.59 6.52
N ILE A 103 21.36 4.41 5.23
CA ILE A 103 21.83 3.12 4.68
C ILE A 103 23.05 3.40 3.81
N ASN A 104 24.19 2.77 4.12
CA ASN A 104 25.45 2.95 3.38
C ASN A 104 25.87 4.42 3.20
N ASN A 105 25.72 5.24 4.26
CA ASN A 105 25.94 6.70 4.27
C ASN A 105 25.02 7.52 3.33
N LYS A 106 23.92 6.92 2.88
CA LYS A 106 22.91 7.59 2.05
C LYS A 106 21.68 7.88 2.89
N THR A 107 21.07 9.03 2.64
CA THR A 107 19.86 9.46 3.36
C THR A 107 18.64 9.11 2.55
N ILE A 108 17.72 8.33 3.13
CA ILE A 108 16.47 7.96 2.48
C ILE A 108 15.33 8.60 3.25
N ILE A 109 14.50 9.36 2.53
CA ILE A 109 13.35 10.06 3.10
C ILE A 109 12.09 9.48 2.48
N THR A 110 11.22 8.92 3.30
CA THR A 110 9.91 8.45 2.86
C THR A 110 8.84 9.50 3.11
N GLY A 111 7.85 9.58 2.22
CA GLY A 111 6.75 10.52 2.37
C GLY A 111 5.57 10.19 1.47
N GLY A 112 4.60 11.09 1.46
CA GLY A 112 3.45 11.04 0.59
C GLY A 112 3.60 11.91 -0.65
N ALA A 113 2.89 11.54 -1.70
CA ALA A 113 2.68 12.37 -2.88
C ALA A 113 1.24 12.85 -2.95
N LEU A 114 1.06 14.15 -3.21
CA LEU A 114 -0.23 14.76 -3.53
C LEU A 114 -0.03 15.73 -4.69
N ASP A 115 -0.79 15.52 -5.77
CA ASP A 115 -0.67 16.27 -7.02
C ASP A 115 0.80 16.35 -7.49
N ASN A 116 1.35 17.56 -7.54
CA ASN A 116 2.73 17.82 -7.99
C ASN A 116 3.73 17.98 -6.83
N ARG A 117 3.45 17.40 -5.65
CA ARG A 117 4.22 17.66 -4.43
C ARG A 117 4.59 16.37 -3.68
N PHE A 118 5.81 16.35 -3.17
CA PHE A 118 6.26 15.40 -2.16
C PHE A 118 6.16 16.03 -0.77
N SER A 119 5.66 15.31 0.22
CA SER A 119 5.62 15.78 1.61
C SER A 119 5.96 14.67 2.60
N SER A 120 6.78 15.04 3.58
CA SER A 120 7.07 14.29 4.81
C SER A 120 6.91 15.24 6.00
N ASN A 121 7.21 14.82 7.23
CA ASN A 121 7.16 15.73 8.38
C ASN A 121 8.33 16.72 8.38
N THR A 122 9.45 16.35 7.75
CA THR A 122 10.72 17.09 7.77
C THR A 122 11.02 17.83 6.46
N LEU A 123 10.43 17.40 5.35
CA LEU A 123 10.69 17.98 4.03
C LEU A 123 9.43 18.04 3.17
N ASN A 124 9.31 19.12 2.41
CA ASN A 124 8.28 19.32 1.41
C ASN A 124 8.88 20.01 0.18
N PHE A 125 8.56 19.55 -1.02
CA PHE A 125 8.97 20.19 -2.28
C PHE A 125 8.02 19.89 -3.43
N THR A 126 8.00 20.79 -4.41
CA THR A 126 7.29 20.61 -5.69
C THR A 126 8.18 19.84 -6.66
N TYR A 127 7.62 18.88 -7.39
CA TYR A 127 8.37 18.03 -8.33
C TYR A 127 9.01 18.82 -9.48
N ASP A 128 8.34 19.85 -10.00
CA ASP A 128 8.87 20.68 -11.09
C ASP A 128 10.17 21.40 -10.73
N GLU A 129 10.34 21.76 -9.45
CA GLU A 129 11.51 22.51 -8.97
C GLU A 129 12.75 21.63 -8.85
N VAL A 130 12.59 20.32 -8.76
CA VAL A 130 13.66 19.39 -8.33
C VAL A 130 13.88 18.23 -9.29
N LYS A 131 13.16 18.18 -10.41
CA LYS A 131 13.16 17.06 -11.38
C LYS A 131 14.55 16.60 -11.82
N ASN A 132 15.52 17.51 -11.89
CA ASN A 132 16.89 17.20 -12.29
C ASN A 132 17.86 16.98 -11.12
N ASP A 133 17.45 17.34 -9.91
CA ASP A 133 18.33 17.41 -8.73
C ASP A 133 18.02 16.34 -7.69
N LYS A 134 16.78 15.83 -7.66
CA LYS A 134 16.33 14.83 -6.69
C LYS A 134 15.94 13.52 -7.36
N GLN A 135 16.36 12.43 -6.73
CA GLN A 135 15.93 11.07 -7.07
C GLN A 135 14.65 10.77 -6.30
N VAL A 136 13.51 10.82 -6.98
CA VAL A 136 12.19 10.53 -6.40
C VAL A 136 11.64 9.25 -7.02
N TYR A 137 11.34 8.28 -6.18
CA TYR A 137 10.80 6.99 -6.59
C TYR A 137 9.51 6.68 -5.84
N ASP A 138 8.67 5.86 -6.44
CA ASP A 138 7.36 5.48 -5.91
C ASP A 138 7.27 3.97 -5.72
N ILE A 139 6.90 3.55 -4.51
CA ILE A 139 6.68 2.14 -4.18
C ILE A 139 5.21 1.80 -4.38
N GLN A 140 4.94 0.77 -5.16
CA GLN A 140 3.61 0.21 -5.33
C GLN A 140 3.59 -1.28 -5.01
N PHE A 141 2.56 -1.69 -4.30
CA PHE A 141 2.26 -3.09 -4.00
C PHE A 141 1.24 -3.59 -5.01
N THR A 142 1.69 -4.34 -6.02
CA THR A 142 0.81 -4.79 -7.11
C THR A 142 -0.08 -5.96 -6.69
N THR A 143 0.42 -6.82 -5.80
CA THR A 143 -0.32 -7.96 -5.26
C THR A 143 0.23 -8.31 -3.89
N ALA A 144 -0.65 -8.58 -2.93
CA ALA A 144 -0.29 -9.01 -1.59
C ALA A 144 -1.11 -10.25 -1.21
N ASN A 145 -0.41 -11.30 -0.80
CA ASN A 145 -0.95 -12.51 -0.22
C ASN A 145 -0.35 -12.69 1.19
N LYS A 146 -0.77 -13.75 1.88
CA LYS A 146 -0.31 -14.08 3.23
C LYS A 146 1.22 -14.12 3.35
N ASP A 147 1.88 -14.70 2.36
CA ASP A 147 3.29 -15.08 2.36
C ASP A 147 4.07 -14.52 1.17
N THR A 148 3.40 -13.81 0.25
CA THR A 148 4.04 -13.20 -0.92
C THR A 148 3.56 -11.78 -1.14
N VAL A 149 4.48 -10.85 -1.40
CA VAL A 149 4.16 -9.48 -1.82
C VAL A 149 4.96 -9.13 -3.06
N TYR A 150 4.29 -8.65 -4.09
CA TYR A 150 4.94 -8.14 -5.29
C TYR A 150 5.08 -6.63 -5.18
N VAL A 151 6.33 -6.17 -5.32
CA VAL A 151 6.71 -4.77 -5.15
C VAL A 151 7.24 -4.25 -6.46
N SER A 152 6.80 -3.06 -6.83
CA SER A 152 7.31 -2.31 -7.97
C SER A 152 7.75 -0.93 -7.52
N ILE A 153 8.92 -0.50 -7.96
CA ILE A 153 9.51 0.80 -7.66
C ILE A 153 9.71 1.55 -8.97
N PHE A 154 9.06 2.70 -9.10
CA PHE A 154 9.01 3.48 -10.33
C PHE A 154 9.72 4.81 -10.14
N ASP A 155 10.47 5.26 -11.13
CA ASP A 155 10.93 6.65 -11.18
C ASP A 155 9.71 7.56 -11.32
N TYR A 156 9.52 8.48 -10.37
CA TYR A 156 8.36 9.36 -10.34
C TYR A 156 8.31 10.27 -11.58
N PHE A 157 9.47 10.69 -12.09
CA PHE A 157 9.56 11.61 -13.22
C PHE A 157 9.58 10.92 -14.58
N ASN A 158 9.92 9.62 -14.61
CA ASN A 158 10.06 8.85 -15.83
C ASN A 158 9.67 7.37 -15.64
N SER A 159 8.38 7.14 -15.42
CA SER A 159 7.81 5.81 -15.13
C SER A 159 7.98 4.77 -16.25
N GLU A 160 8.38 5.18 -17.45
CA GLU A 160 8.58 4.29 -18.60
C GLU A 160 9.97 3.64 -18.61
N ASN A 161 10.97 4.24 -17.96
CA ASN A 161 12.38 3.88 -18.17
C ASN A 161 13.06 3.15 -17.00
N LYS A 162 12.51 3.20 -15.77
CA LYS A 162 13.14 2.57 -14.59
C LYS A 162 12.12 2.01 -13.62
N ASN A 163 11.78 0.74 -13.85
CA ASN A 163 10.85 -0.01 -13.01
C ASN A 163 11.60 -1.19 -12.40
N ILE A 164 11.93 -1.10 -11.12
CA ILE A 164 12.46 -2.25 -10.38
C ILE A 164 11.25 -3.04 -9.91
N LYS A 165 11.22 -4.33 -10.23
CA LYS A 165 10.18 -5.24 -9.74
C LYS A 165 10.86 -6.38 -9.00
N PHE A 166 10.32 -6.72 -7.85
CA PHE A 166 10.78 -7.88 -7.10
C PHE A 166 9.65 -8.47 -6.27
N LYS A 167 9.85 -9.71 -5.86
CA LYS A 167 8.93 -10.47 -5.04
C LYS A 167 9.53 -10.61 -3.65
N MET A 168 8.72 -10.37 -2.64
CA MET A 168 9.03 -10.64 -1.24
C MET A 168 8.32 -11.92 -0.83
N VAL A 169 9.05 -12.84 -0.21
CA VAL A 169 8.52 -14.10 0.31
C VAL A 169 8.74 -14.19 1.80
N GLN A 170 7.70 -14.60 2.51
CA GLN A 170 7.75 -14.83 3.93
C GLN A 170 8.15 -16.26 4.26
N ASN A 171 9.30 -16.41 4.92
CA ASN A 171 9.78 -17.68 5.45
C ASN A 171 9.97 -17.55 6.97
N ASN A 172 9.30 -18.39 7.75
CA ASN A 172 9.35 -18.36 9.22
C ASN A 172 9.08 -16.96 9.80
N SER A 173 8.01 -16.32 9.31
CA SER A 173 7.60 -14.96 9.68
C SER A 173 8.62 -13.86 9.36
N LYS A 174 9.66 -14.13 8.56
CA LYS A 174 10.58 -13.12 8.05
C LYS A 174 10.41 -12.95 6.55
N TRP A 175 10.29 -11.71 6.11
CA TRP A 175 10.25 -11.34 4.70
C TRP A 175 11.67 -11.31 4.14
N ASN A 176 11.84 -11.94 2.98
CA ASN A 176 13.10 -11.95 2.24
C ASN A 176 12.80 -11.62 0.78
N ILE A 177 13.77 -11.03 0.10
CA ILE A 177 13.68 -10.79 -1.34
C ILE A 177 13.89 -12.13 -2.04
N GLU A 178 12.91 -12.55 -2.82
CA GLU A 178 13.09 -13.59 -3.81
C GLU A 178 13.56 -12.87 -5.08
N THR A 179 14.86 -12.96 -5.36
CA THR A 179 15.47 -12.36 -6.55
C THR A 179 14.72 -12.85 -7.78
N ALA A 180 13.99 -11.94 -8.44
CA ALA A 180 13.61 -12.11 -9.84
C ALA A 180 14.86 -11.84 -10.68
N GLU A 181 15.17 -12.78 -11.58
CA GLU A 181 16.23 -12.66 -12.61
C GLU A 181 16.11 -11.37 -13.43
#